data_AF-A0A1V5LL77-F1
#
_entry.id   AF-A0A1V5LL77-F1
#
_cell.length_a   1.000
_cell.length_b   1.000
_cell.length_c   1.000
_cell.angle_alpha   90.00
_cell.angle_beta   90.00
_cell.angle_gamma   90.00
#
_symmetry.space_group_name_H-M   'P 1'
#
loop_
_entity.id
_entity.type
_entity.pdbx_description
1 polymer ?
#
loop_
_entity_poly.entity_id
_entity_poly.type
_entity_poly.pdbx_seq_one_letter_code
_entity_poly.pdbx_strand_id
1 'polypeptide(L)'
;MNLVIPIPTVVDGRCYNSAVVLDRMGEIVGKYDKVHPTIGEMRRGITPGAGPAVHALDFGRIAHSICYDLNFPHQAEALQMEEVDLICFHSMFTGGQLLNHWALMAGAYVISAYEEDSRLIDMTGLDLMSIGRRYEQFSLWKLHPIMTARLNFDRRLFHVDYNIADMEHEQSGINRLLTERAYQVTIDHNYPASVFALGALEGVTVPELCAEYGLQTRNAYFRQSAAIEAELRTKSTAHA
;
A
#
# COMPACT_ATOMS: atom_id res chain seq x y z
N MET A 1 20.28 -7.88 2.88
CA MET A 1 18.94 -8.00 2.24
C MET A 1 17.94 -8.10 3.37
N ASN A 2 16.83 -7.37 3.33
CA ASN A 2 15.74 -7.58 4.28
C ASN A 2 14.91 -8.79 3.84
N LEU A 3 14.38 -9.59 4.76
CA LEU A 3 13.58 -10.79 4.48
C LEU A 3 12.25 -10.75 5.23
N VAL A 4 11.18 -11.17 4.58
CA VAL A 4 9.87 -11.40 5.22
C VAL A 4 9.52 -12.87 5.07
N ILE A 5 9.30 -13.55 6.20
CA ILE A 5 9.14 -15.00 6.24
C ILE A 5 7.81 -15.34 6.90
N PRO A 6 6.82 -15.84 6.15
CA PRO A 6 5.59 -16.39 6.72
C PRO A 6 5.88 -17.72 7.42
N ILE A 7 5.64 -17.78 8.74
CA ILE A 7 5.93 -18.95 9.58
C ILE A 7 4.99 -18.97 10.78
N PRO A 8 4.49 -20.16 11.21
CA PRO A 8 3.79 -20.27 12.48
C PRO A 8 4.72 -19.95 13.66
N THR A 9 4.28 -19.13 14.61
CA THR A 9 5.05 -18.84 15.83
C THR A 9 4.31 -19.32 17.07
N VAL A 10 5.06 -19.62 18.14
CA VAL A 10 4.50 -19.97 19.45
C VAL A 10 5.01 -18.98 20.48
N VAL A 11 4.09 -18.30 21.18
CA VAL A 11 4.39 -17.34 22.25
C VAL A 11 3.47 -17.66 23.42
N ASP A 12 4.04 -17.88 24.61
CA ASP A 12 3.29 -18.19 25.84
C ASP A 12 2.27 -19.33 25.67
N GLY A 13 2.65 -20.37 24.92
CA GLY A 13 1.80 -21.54 24.63
C GLY A 13 0.69 -21.30 23.61
N ARG A 14 0.62 -20.11 23.00
CA ARG A 14 -0.34 -19.76 21.93
C ARG A 14 0.34 -19.84 20.57
N CYS A 15 -0.35 -20.44 19.60
CA CYS A 15 0.14 -20.55 18.22
C CYS A 15 -0.45 -19.43 17.36
N TYR A 16 0.37 -18.83 16.49
CA TYR A 16 0.00 -17.73 15.59
C TYR A 16 0.41 -18.06 14.16
N ASN A 17 -0.36 -17.59 13.18
CA ASN A 17 0.07 -17.54 11.79
C ASN A 17 0.77 -16.18 11.58
N SER A 18 2.09 -16.17 11.43
CA SER A 18 2.89 -14.94 11.50
C SER A 18 3.68 -14.67 10.23
N ALA A 19 4.06 -13.41 10.03
CA ALA A 19 5.13 -12.99 9.13
C ALA A 19 6.24 -12.35 9.97
N VAL A 20 7.44 -12.91 9.92
CA VAL A 20 8.62 -12.40 10.63
C VAL A 20 9.48 -11.57 9.67
N VAL A 21 9.95 -10.41 10.14
CA VAL A 21 10.79 -9.49 9.36
C VAL A 21 12.22 -9.55 9.90
N LEU A 22 13.16 -9.87 9.01
CA LEU A 22 14.59 -9.82 9.27
C LEU A 22 15.21 -8.63 8.54
N ASP A 23 16.09 -7.90 9.21
CA ASP A 23 16.83 -6.82 8.59
C ASP A 23 18.04 -7.31 7.77
N ARG A 24 18.85 -6.38 7.26
CA ARG A 24 20.05 -6.72 6.46
C ARG A 24 21.15 -7.42 7.26
N MET A 25 21.14 -7.33 8.59
CA MET A 25 22.09 -7.99 9.48
C MET A 25 21.60 -9.37 9.94
N GLY A 26 20.34 -9.71 9.62
CA GLY A 26 19.72 -10.97 10.01
C GLY A 26 18.98 -10.90 11.35
N GLU A 27 18.81 -9.72 11.93
CA GLU A 27 18.11 -9.52 13.19
C GLU A 27 16.60 -9.46 12.97
N ILE A 28 15.83 -10.01 13.92
CA ILE A 28 14.36 -9.89 13.90
C ILE A 28 13.98 -8.46 14.30
N VAL A 29 13.49 -7.70 13.32
CA VAL A 29 13.08 -6.30 13.50
C VAL A 29 11.56 -6.11 13.48
N GLY A 30 10.82 -7.19 13.21
CA GLY A 30 9.36 -7.14 13.16
C GLY A 30 8.72 -8.53 13.18
N LYS A 31 7.46 -8.55 13.62
CA LYS A 31 6.58 -9.70 13.52
C LYS A 31 5.14 -9.18 13.39
N TYR A 32 4.43 -9.70 12.40
CA TYR A 32 2.99 -9.54 12.26
C TYR A 32 2.31 -10.87 12.52
N ASP A 33 1.29 -10.90 13.38
CA ASP A 33 0.43 -12.07 13.57
C ASP A 33 -0.89 -11.81 12.83
N LYS A 34 -1.33 -12.78 12.01
CA LYS A 34 -2.58 -12.70 11.22
C LYS A 34 -3.74 -12.30 12.11
N VAL A 35 -4.34 -11.16 11.81
CA VAL A 35 -5.42 -10.57 12.62
C VAL A 35 -6.70 -11.37 12.47
N HIS A 36 -6.98 -11.85 11.26
CA HIS A 36 -8.19 -12.60 10.94
C HIS A 36 -7.86 -14.03 10.49
N PRO A 37 -7.52 -14.96 11.40
CA PRO A 37 -7.43 -16.37 11.04
C PRO A 37 -8.80 -16.89 10.57
N THR A 38 -8.79 -17.82 9.62
CA THR A 38 -10.00 -18.50 9.17
C THR A 38 -10.62 -19.32 10.30
N ILE A 39 -11.91 -19.63 10.20
CA ILE A 39 -12.61 -20.52 11.16
C ILE A 39 -11.85 -21.85 11.34
N GLY A 40 -11.31 -22.41 10.26
CA GLY A 40 -10.54 -23.65 10.31
C GLY A 40 -9.20 -23.51 11.04
N GLU A 41 -8.48 -22.41 10.84
CA GLU A 41 -7.25 -22.10 11.58
C GLU A 41 -7.53 -21.94 13.08
N MET A 42 -8.57 -21.18 13.46
CA MET A 42 -8.92 -20.97 14.87
C MET A 42 -9.33 -22.28 15.56
N ARG A 43 -10.13 -23.13 14.89
CA ARG A 43 -10.50 -24.46 15.41
C ARG A 43 -9.29 -25.39 15.59
N ARG A 44 -8.19 -25.13 14.90
CA ARG A 44 -6.90 -25.85 15.03
C ARG A 44 -5.95 -25.19 16.04
N GLY A 45 -6.38 -24.15 16.75
CA GLY A 45 -5.61 -23.50 17.81
C GLY A 45 -4.78 -22.30 17.38
N ILE A 46 -4.99 -21.77 16.16
CA ILE A 46 -4.38 -20.49 15.77
C ILE A 46 -5.09 -19.34 16.49
N THR A 47 -4.30 -18.50 17.14
CA THR A 47 -4.73 -17.33 17.87
C THR A 47 -4.77 -16.12 16.93
N PRO A 48 -5.86 -15.31 16.94
CA PRO A 48 -5.90 -14.03 16.25
C PRO A 48 -4.82 -13.06 16.74
N GLY A 49 -4.21 -12.32 15.80
CA GLY A 49 -3.31 -11.21 16.08
C GLY A 49 -4.04 -9.97 16.63
N ALA A 50 -3.27 -9.02 17.15
CA ALA A 50 -3.81 -7.84 17.84
C ALA A 50 -4.32 -6.73 16.90
N GLY A 51 -3.77 -6.63 15.69
CA GLY A 51 -4.13 -5.58 14.73
C GLY A 51 -3.09 -5.42 13.62
N PRO A 52 -3.30 -4.45 12.71
CA PRO A 52 -2.32 -4.08 11.71
C PRO A 52 -0.96 -3.74 12.35
N ALA A 53 0.13 -4.09 11.67
CA ALA A 53 1.48 -3.74 12.10
C ALA A 53 2.26 -3.11 10.94
N VAL A 54 3.02 -2.07 11.25
CA VAL A 54 3.92 -1.39 10.31
C VAL A 54 5.33 -1.42 10.88
N HIS A 55 6.29 -1.81 10.06
CA HIS A 55 7.71 -1.87 10.40
C HIS A 55 8.49 -0.91 9.52
N ALA A 56 9.26 -0.02 10.15
CA ALA A 56 10.18 0.85 9.44
C ALA A 56 11.45 0.08 9.11
N LEU A 57 11.80 0.03 7.82
CA LEU A 57 13.06 -0.51 7.32
C LEU A 57 13.88 0.59 6.68
N ASP A 58 15.12 0.29 6.33
CA ASP A 58 16.07 1.25 5.75
C ASP A 58 15.71 1.79 4.36
N PHE A 59 14.64 1.27 3.75
CA PHE A 59 14.13 1.70 2.45
C PHE A 59 12.69 2.23 2.48
N GLY A 60 11.97 2.10 3.61
CA GLY A 60 10.56 2.48 3.70
C GLY A 60 9.79 1.75 4.80
N ARG A 61 8.52 2.11 4.94
CA ARG A 61 7.57 1.53 5.91
C ARG A 61 6.83 0.38 5.25
N ILE A 62 6.96 -0.82 5.81
CA ILE A 62 6.27 -2.00 5.31
C ILE A 62 5.15 -2.43 6.26
N ALA A 63 4.04 -2.88 5.70
CA ALA A 63 2.94 -3.51 6.42
C ALA A 63 2.74 -4.94 5.95
N HIS A 64 1.95 -5.70 6.70
CA HIS A 64 1.67 -7.09 6.39
C HIS A 64 0.17 -7.36 6.37
N SER A 65 -0.23 -8.28 5.52
CA SER A 65 -1.56 -8.87 5.49
C SER A 65 -1.43 -10.33 5.09
N ILE A 66 -2.14 -11.24 5.76
CA ILE A 66 -2.05 -12.67 5.50
C ILE A 66 -3.41 -13.19 5.04
N CYS A 67 -3.48 -13.60 3.77
CA CYS A 67 -4.58 -14.37 3.18
C CYS A 67 -5.98 -13.80 3.50
N TYR A 68 -6.63 -14.32 4.54
CA TYR A 68 -8.00 -14.01 4.91
C TYR A 68 -8.18 -12.57 5.41
N ASP A 69 -7.12 -11.94 5.90
CA ASP A 69 -7.09 -10.52 6.30
C ASP A 69 -7.61 -9.60 5.18
N LEU A 70 -7.40 -9.96 3.91
CA LEU A 70 -7.80 -9.15 2.76
C LEU A 70 -9.32 -8.88 2.69
N ASN A 71 -10.14 -9.72 3.34
CA ASN A 71 -11.59 -9.58 3.36
C ASN A 71 -12.09 -8.52 4.36
N PHE A 72 -11.18 -7.87 5.08
CA PHE A 72 -11.49 -6.97 6.19
C PHE A 72 -11.02 -5.54 5.87
N PRO A 73 -11.86 -4.71 5.22
CA PRO A 73 -11.44 -3.42 4.67
C PRO A 73 -10.93 -2.42 5.73
N HIS A 74 -11.42 -2.51 6.97
CA HIS A 74 -10.93 -1.70 8.08
C HIS A 74 -9.41 -1.84 8.33
N GLN A 75 -8.81 -2.96 7.93
CA GLN A 75 -7.36 -3.15 7.99
C GLN A 75 -6.66 -2.23 6.98
N ALA A 76 -7.18 -2.13 5.75
CA ALA A 76 -6.63 -1.23 4.74
C ALA A 76 -6.79 0.25 5.14
N GLU A 77 -7.92 0.60 5.76
CA GLU A 77 -8.17 1.93 6.31
C GLU A 77 -7.18 2.29 7.42
N ALA A 78 -6.93 1.37 8.36
CA ALA A 78 -5.93 1.57 9.40
C ALA A 78 -4.52 1.75 8.81
N LEU A 79 -4.17 0.95 7.79
CA LEU A 79 -2.89 1.09 7.10
C LEU A 79 -2.77 2.41 6.33
N GLN A 80 -3.85 2.93 5.75
CA GLN A 80 -3.85 4.25 5.10
C GLN A 80 -3.40 5.36 6.06
N MET A 81 -3.83 5.29 7.33
CA MET A 81 -3.49 6.27 8.37
C MET A 81 -2.02 6.21 8.81
N GLU A 82 -1.37 5.06 8.62
CA GLU A 82 0.03 4.82 9.00
C GLU A 82 1.03 5.18 7.89
N GLU A 83 0.58 5.71 6.76
CA GLU A 83 1.41 6.14 5.61
C GLU A 83 2.45 5.06 5.22
N VAL A 84 1.98 3.82 5.05
CA VAL A 84 2.80 2.68 4.61
C VAL A 84 3.19 2.85 3.13
N ASP A 85 4.42 2.45 2.80
CA ASP A 85 4.92 2.49 1.42
C ASP A 85 4.68 1.15 0.68
N LEU A 86 4.70 0.03 1.40
CA LEU A 86 4.54 -1.33 0.85
C LEU A 86 3.73 -2.25 1.77
N ILE A 87 2.73 -2.93 1.22
CA ILE A 87 2.00 -4.02 1.88
C ILE A 87 2.48 -5.36 1.31
N CYS A 88 3.05 -6.20 2.17
CA CYS A 88 3.40 -7.58 1.85
C CYS A 88 2.20 -8.49 2.14
N PHE A 89 1.55 -8.97 1.08
CA PHE A 89 0.43 -9.90 1.14
C PHE A 89 0.89 -11.35 0.95
N HIS A 90 0.90 -12.12 2.05
CA HIS A 90 1.32 -13.53 2.01
C HIS A 90 0.08 -14.41 2.02
N SER A 91 -0.05 -15.35 1.08
CA SER A 91 -1.32 -16.05 0.99
C SER A 91 -1.27 -17.44 0.35
N MET A 92 -2.36 -18.15 0.61
CA MET A 92 -2.86 -19.25 -0.21
C MET A 92 -4.23 -18.85 -0.78
N PHE A 93 -4.33 -17.60 -1.24
CA PHE A 93 -5.55 -16.93 -1.70
C PHE A 93 -5.17 -15.85 -2.72
N THR A 94 -5.78 -15.86 -3.90
CA THR A 94 -5.40 -14.98 -5.01
C THR A 94 -5.62 -13.50 -4.73
N GLY A 95 -6.65 -13.16 -3.96
CA GLY A 95 -7.01 -11.78 -3.62
C GLY A 95 -7.62 -10.96 -4.77
N GLY A 96 -7.20 -11.16 -6.02
CA GLY A 96 -7.84 -10.55 -7.20
C GLY A 96 -7.95 -9.03 -7.09
N GLN A 97 -9.12 -8.48 -7.43
CA GLN A 97 -9.38 -7.03 -7.38
C GLN A 97 -9.35 -6.43 -5.96
N LEU A 98 -9.46 -7.24 -4.91
CA LEU A 98 -9.33 -6.75 -3.53
C LEU A 98 -7.90 -6.24 -3.27
N LEU A 99 -6.88 -6.85 -3.87
CA LEU A 99 -5.51 -6.35 -3.76
C LEU A 99 -5.34 -5.00 -4.45
N ASN A 100 -5.94 -4.83 -5.63
CA ASN A 100 -5.96 -3.54 -6.33
C ASN A 100 -6.64 -2.47 -5.48
N HIS A 101 -7.78 -2.82 -4.85
CA HIS A 101 -8.48 -1.93 -3.96
C HIS A 101 -7.66 -1.57 -2.71
N TRP A 102 -6.96 -2.53 -2.09
CA TRP A 102 -6.10 -2.26 -0.94
C TRP A 102 -4.91 -1.37 -1.30
N ALA A 103 -4.26 -1.60 -2.46
CA ALA A 103 -3.18 -0.74 -2.95
C ALA A 103 -3.67 0.71 -3.10
N LEU A 104 -4.84 0.87 -3.72
CA LEU A 104 -5.49 2.16 -3.84
C LEU A 104 -5.81 2.73 -2.46
N MET A 105 -6.58 2.06 -1.61
CA MET A 105 -6.99 2.58 -0.29
C MET A 105 -5.82 2.97 0.60
N ALA A 106 -4.80 2.13 0.72
CA ALA A 106 -3.61 2.45 1.52
C ALA A 106 -2.75 3.56 0.87
N GLY A 107 -2.79 3.67 -0.47
CA GLY A 107 -1.89 4.54 -1.21
C GLY A 107 -0.45 4.00 -1.23
N ALA A 108 -0.33 2.68 -1.26
CA ALA A 108 0.92 1.94 -1.09
C ALA A 108 1.10 0.92 -2.22
N TYR A 109 2.34 0.50 -2.45
CA TYR A 109 2.57 -0.70 -3.25
C TYR A 109 1.97 -1.92 -2.54
N VAL A 110 1.49 -2.90 -3.31
CA VAL A 110 1.13 -4.22 -2.80
C VAL A 110 1.94 -5.27 -3.53
N ILE A 111 2.61 -6.14 -2.80
CA ILE A 111 3.24 -7.35 -3.35
C ILE A 111 2.54 -8.58 -2.78
N SER A 112 2.03 -9.44 -3.64
CA SER A 112 1.49 -10.74 -3.24
C SER A 112 2.46 -11.87 -3.53
N ALA A 113 2.55 -12.81 -2.59
CA ALA A 113 3.29 -14.05 -2.73
C ALA A 113 2.34 -15.24 -2.58
N TYR A 114 1.96 -15.82 -3.72
CA TYR A 114 1.14 -17.02 -3.85
C TYR A 114 1.49 -17.78 -5.13
N GLU A 115 1.68 -19.10 -5.05
CA GLU A 115 2.19 -19.92 -6.16
C GLU A 115 1.35 -19.85 -7.45
N GLU A 116 0.03 -19.65 -7.32
CA GLU A 116 -0.87 -19.59 -8.47
C GLU A 116 -0.93 -18.20 -9.12
N ASP A 117 -0.80 -17.13 -8.32
CA ASP A 117 -1.05 -15.74 -8.72
C ASP A 117 -0.36 -14.75 -7.75
N SER A 118 0.92 -14.47 -8.02
CA SER A 118 1.71 -13.44 -7.35
C SER A 118 1.71 -12.17 -8.21
N ARG A 119 1.49 -11.02 -7.58
CA ARG A 119 1.24 -9.74 -8.26
C ARG A 119 1.99 -8.62 -7.55
N LEU A 120 2.44 -7.67 -8.35
CA LEU A 120 2.97 -6.40 -7.89
C LEU A 120 2.05 -5.30 -8.41
N ILE A 121 1.48 -4.53 -7.49
CA ILE A 121 0.44 -3.55 -7.76
C ILE A 121 0.93 -2.19 -7.29
N ASP A 122 0.80 -1.18 -8.14
CA ASP A 122 1.12 0.20 -7.84
C ASP A 122 0.07 0.83 -6.92
N MET A 123 0.43 1.89 -6.20
CA MET A 123 -0.49 2.67 -5.36
C MET A 123 -1.68 3.26 -6.12
N THR A 124 -1.60 3.39 -7.45
CA THR A 124 -2.74 3.73 -8.32
C THR A 124 -3.81 2.62 -8.39
N GLY A 125 -3.52 1.42 -7.88
CA GLY A 125 -4.38 0.24 -7.98
C GLY A 125 -4.21 -0.54 -9.28
N LEU A 126 -3.24 -0.18 -10.13
CA LEU A 126 -2.95 -0.89 -11.37
C LEU A 126 -1.85 -1.94 -11.18
N ASP A 127 -1.95 -3.06 -11.88
CA ASP A 127 -0.91 -4.08 -11.90
C ASP A 127 0.33 -3.61 -12.64
N LEU A 128 1.49 -3.72 -11.98
CA LEU A 128 2.79 -3.54 -12.61
C LEU A 128 3.32 -4.86 -13.18
N MET A 129 3.08 -5.97 -12.48
CA MET A 129 3.52 -7.31 -12.90
C MET A 129 2.67 -8.39 -12.26
N SER A 130 2.50 -9.51 -12.95
CA SER A 130 1.93 -10.75 -12.40
C SER A 130 2.73 -11.98 -12.86
N ILE A 131 2.83 -12.97 -11.99
CA ILE A 131 3.45 -14.26 -12.26
C ILE A 131 2.75 -15.34 -11.45
N GLY A 132 2.75 -16.58 -11.92
CA GLY A 132 2.17 -17.70 -11.19
C GLY A 132 1.88 -18.87 -12.09
N ARG A 133 1.52 -20.01 -11.51
CA ARG A 133 1.19 -21.23 -12.29
C ARG A 133 -0.02 -21.05 -13.22
N ARG A 134 -0.90 -20.07 -12.94
CA ARG A 134 -2.04 -19.73 -13.82
C ARG A 134 -1.66 -18.99 -15.09
N TYR A 135 -0.50 -18.35 -15.12
CA TYR A 135 0.01 -17.63 -16.29
C TYR A 135 1.01 -18.55 -16.99
N GLU A 136 0.55 -19.28 -18.00
CA GLU A 136 1.29 -20.36 -18.66
C GLU A 136 2.65 -19.92 -19.24
N GLN A 137 3.75 -20.19 -18.50
CA GLN A 137 5.08 -20.57 -19.02
C GLN A 137 5.86 -21.52 -18.08
N PHE A 138 5.23 -22.09 -17.04
CA PHE A 138 5.90 -22.96 -16.06
C PHE A 138 5.37 -24.41 -16.01
N SER A 139 4.34 -24.72 -16.79
CA SER A 139 3.73 -26.05 -16.86
C SER A 139 4.64 -27.12 -17.48
N LEU A 140 5.68 -26.72 -18.23
CA LEU A 140 6.63 -27.62 -18.88
C LEU A 140 7.89 -27.92 -18.05
N TRP A 141 8.24 -27.09 -17.05
CA TRP A 141 9.57 -27.15 -16.39
C TRP A 141 9.59 -27.09 -14.85
N LYS A 142 8.44 -26.99 -14.17
CA LYS A 142 8.36 -26.96 -12.68
C LYS A 142 9.30 -25.93 -12.01
N LEU A 143 9.64 -24.81 -12.66
CA LEU A 143 10.39 -23.74 -12.01
C LEU A 143 9.45 -22.93 -11.11
N HIS A 144 9.94 -22.52 -9.94
CA HIS A 144 9.19 -21.62 -9.06
C HIS A 144 9.20 -20.21 -9.65
N PRO A 145 8.04 -19.56 -9.81
CA PRO A 145 7.98 -18.20 -10.34
C PRO A 145 8.70 -17.24 -9.39
N ILE A 146 9.74 -16.56 -9.88
CA ILE A 146 10.43 -15.48 -9.16
C ILE A 146 10.12 -14.18 -9.89
N MET A 147 9.61 -13.21 -9.15
CA MET A 147 9.35 -11.85 -9.62
C MET A 147 10.35 -10.90 -8.99
N THR A 148 10.97 -10.05 -9.81
CA THR A 148 11.89 -9.00 -9.36
C THR A 148 11.51 -7.68 -9.98
N ALA A 149 11.40 -6.64 -9.17
CA ALA A 149 11.11 -5.28 -9.63
C ALA A 149 11.94 -4.26 -8.86
N ARG A 150 12.15 -3.08 -9.47
CA ARG A 150 12.68 -1.89 -8.81
C ARG A 150 11.51 -0.95 -8.57
N LEU A 151 11.34 -0.52 -7.32
CA LEU A 151 10.25 0.36 -6.92
C LEU A 151 10.82 1.70 -6.45
N ASN A 152 10.12 2.78 -6.77
CA ASN A 152 10.46 4.11 -6.29
C ASN A 152 9.64 4.42 -5.02
N PHE A 153 10.30 4.50 -3.88
CA PHE A 153 9.66 4.80 -2.60
C PHE A 153 9.47 6.30 -2.36
N ASP A 154 10.13 7.16 -3.16
CA ASP A 154 9.82 8.58 -3.24
C ASP A 154 8.73 8.83 -4.30
N ARG A 155 7.57 8.24 -4.02
CA ARG A 155 6.38 8.29 -4.85
C ARG A 155 5.15 8.38 -3.98
N ARG A 156 4.19 9.22 -4.35
CA ARG A 156 2.96 9.42 -3.58
C ARG A 156 1.75 9.43 -4.50
N LEU A 157 0.60 9.07 -3.93
CA LEU A 157 -0.69 9.09 -4.60
C LEU A 157 -1.40 10.43 -4.34
N PHE A 158 -2.00 10.98 -5.39
CA PHE A 158 -2.69 12.27 -5.42
C PHE A 158 -4.11 12.09 -5.93
N HIS A 159 -5.05 12.84 -5.37
CA HIS A 159 -6.39 12.97 -5.93
C HIS A 159 -6.39 14.05 -7.02
N VAL A 160 -7.27 13.95 -8.02
CA VAL A 160 -7.35 14.96 -9.10
C VAL A 160 -7.89 16.32 -8.61
N ASP A 161 -8.81 16.32 -7.64
CA ASP A 161 -9.25 17.56 -6.98
C ASP A 161 -8.07 18.25 -6.32
N TYR A 162 -8.07 19.58 -6.33
CA TYR A 162 -7.01 20.43 -5.78
C TYR A 162 -5.64 20.33 -6.48
N ASN A 163 -5.35 19.25 -7.22
CA ASN A 163 -4.06 19.06 -7.91
C ASN A 163 -4.13 19.31 -9.42
N ILE A 164 -5.20 18.86 -10.09
CA ILE A 164 -5.40 19.02 -11.55
C ILE A 164 -6.48 20.07 -11.82
N ALA A 165 -7.62 19.92 -11.16
CA ALA A 165 -8.78 20.79 -11.33
C ALA A 165 -8.75 21.90 -10.27
N ASP A 166 -7.83 22.84 -10.44
CA ASP A 166 -7.89 24.08 -9.67
C ASP A 166 -8.78 25.07 -10.42
N MET A 167 -9.97 25.32 -9.89
CA MET A 167 -10.91 26.29 -10.46
C MET A 167 -10.49 27.74 -10.17
N GLU A 168 -9.53 27.96 -9.25
CA GLU A 168 -9.11 29.29 -8.79
C GLU A 168 -7.81 29.77 -9.46
N HIS A 169 -6.98 28.87 -10.02
CA HIS A 169 -5.71 29.22 -10.65
C HIS A 169 -5.69 28.89 -12.15
N GLU A 170 -5.23 29.83 -12.99
CA GLU A 170 -5.11 29.67 -14.46
C GLU A 170 -4.24 28.47 -14.88
N GLN A 171 -3.36 27.97 -14.00
CA GLN A 171 -2.54 26.79 -14.21
C GLN A 171 -2.41 25.98 -12.92
N SER A 172 -2.95 24.76 -12.88
CA SER A 172 -2.82 23.87 -11.72
C SER A 172 -1.36 23.53 -11.41
N GLY A 173 -1.05 23.29 -10.13
CA GLY A 173 0.32 23.03 -9.66
C GLY A 173 1.03 21.91 -10.42
N ILE A 174 0.29 20.87 -10.79
CA ILE A 174 0.82 19.74 -11.56
C ILE A 174 1.20 20.15 -12.99
N ASN A 175 0.43 21.03 -13.63
CA ASN A 175 0.74 21.49 -14.98
C ASN A 175 1.99 22.39 -14.98
N ARG A 176 2.19 23.20 -13.92
CA ARG A 176 3.45 23.95 -13.73
C ARG A 176 4.63 23.01 -13.55
N LEU A 177 4.50 22.00 -12.68
CA LEU A 177 5.54 20.98 -12.46
C LEU A 177 5.93 20.27 -13.76
N LEU A 178 4.95 19.82 -14.55
CA LEU A 178 5.20 19.13 -15.81
C LEU A 178 5.78 20.07 -16.90
N THR A 179 5.50 21.37 -16.83
CA THR A 179 6.11 22.35 -17.76
C THR A 179 7.58 22.61 -17.42
N GLU A 180 7.90 22.72 -16.13
CA GLU A 180 9.22 23.17 -15.67
C GLU A 180 10.19 22.02 -15.42
N ARG A 181 9.70 20.85 -14.98
CA ARG A 181 10.52 19.75 -14.43
C ARG A 181 10.05 18.34 -14.84
N ALA A 182 9.37 18.18 -15.98
CA ALA A 182 8.90 16.87 -16.45
C ALA A 182 9.98 15.77 -16.50
N TYR A 183 11.25 16.12 -16.75
CA TYR A 183 12.35 15.16 -16.81
C TYR A 183 12.83 14.67 -15.43
N GLN A 184 12.36 15.28 -14.34
CA GLN A 184 12.72 14.94 -12.96
C GLN A 184 11.63 14.13 -12.26
N VAL A 185 10.55 13.74 -12.95
CA VAL A 185 9.41 13.07 -12.35
C VAL A 185 8.87 11.94 -13.23
N THR A 186 8.13 11.04 -12.60
CA THR A 186 7.26 10.05 -13.25
C THR A 186 5.83 10.32 -12.85
N ILE A 187 4.90 10.18 -13.79
CA ILE A 187 3.47 10.32 -13.52
C ILE A 187 2.70 9.17 -14.14
N ASP A 188 1.86 8.53 -13.34
CA ASP A 188 0.99 7.44 -13.77
C ASP A 188 -0.45 7.74 -13.35
N HIS A 189 -1.36 7.73 -14.31
CA HIS A 189 -2.76 8.07 -14.09
C HIS A 189 -3.65 6.83 -13.98
N ASN A 190 -4.58 6.85 -13.02
CA ASN A 190 -5.74 5.97 -13.01
C ASN A 190 -7.01 6.85 -13.02
N TYR A 191 -7.38 7.29 -14.22
CA TYR A 191 -8.52 8.19 -14.44
C TYR A 191 -9.86 7.63 -13.89
N PRO A 192 -10.20 6.34 -14.09
CA PRO A 192 -11.41 5.77 -13.47
C PRO A 192 -11.47 5.88 -11.94
N ALA A 193 -10.33 5.92 -11.26
CA ALA A 193 -10.24 6.10 -9.81
C ALA A 193 -10.00 7.56 -9.40
N SER A 194 -9.95 8.51 -10.34
CA SER A 194 -9.70 9.93 -10.08
C SER A 194 -8.42 10.19 -9.28
N VAL A 195 -7.36 9.42 -9.57
CA VAL A 195 -6.05 9.56 -8.93
C VAL A 195 -4.91 9.52 -9.94
N PHE A 196 -3.76 10.02 -9.51
CA PHE A 196 -2.48 9.82 -10.18
C PHE A 196 -1.39 9.61 -9.14
N ALA A 197 -0.34 8.88 -9.49
CA ALA A 197 0.86 8.78 -8.68
C ALA A 197 1.97 9.63 -9.30
N LEU A 198 2.65 10.39 -8.47
CA LEU A 198 3.83 11.18 -8.82
C LEU A 198 5.03 10.58 -8.10
N GLY A 199 6.08 10.23 -8.85
CA GLY A 199 7.35 9.76 -8.32
C GLY A 199 8.48 10.70 -8.69
N ALA A 200 9.36 11.01 -7.74
CA ALA A 200 10.54 11.83 -7.98
C ALA A 200 11.69 11.00 -8.58
N LEU A 201 12.42 11.59 -9.52
CA LEU A 201 13.68 11.07 -10.04
C LEU A 201 14.86 11.79 -9.39
N GLU A 202 16.09 11.48 -9.82
CA GLU A 202 17.32 11.99 -9.19
C GLU A 202 17.36 13.53 -9.13
N GLY A 203 17.69 14.05 -7.95
CA GLY A 203 17.91 15.48 -7.70
C GLY A 203 16.70 16.27 -7.18
N VAL A 204 15.55 15.64 -6.99
CA VAL A 204 14.36 16.21 -6.35
C VAL A 204 13.68 15.16 -5.48
N THR A 205 12.79 15.59 -4.59
CA THR A 205 11.92 14.68 -3.82
C THR A 205 10.45 15.06 -3.93
N VAL A 206 9.53 14.09 -3.77
CA VAL A 206 8.09 14.40 -3.84
C VAL A 206 7.67 15.46 -2.79
N PRO A 207 8.14 15.42 -1.52
CA PRO A 207 7.83 16.47 -0.55
C PRO A 207 8.29 17.88 -0.98
N GLU A 208 9.47 18.01 -1.57
CA GLU A 208 9.97 19.30 -2.09
C GLU A 208 9.10 19.80 -3.23
N LEU A 209 8.76 18.93 -4.18
CA LEU A 209 7.88 19.28 -5.31
C LEU A 209 6.47 19.66 -4.82
N CYS A 210 5.94 18.97 -3.81
CA CYS A 210 4.67 19.35 -3.20
C CYS A 210 4.71 20.76 -2.61
N ALA A 211 5.78 21.11 -1.89
CA ALA A 211 5.95 22.44 -1.31
C ALA A 211 6.11 23.53 -2.39
N GLU A 212 6.89 23.27 -3.43
CA GLU A 212 7.18 24.24 -4.51
C GLU A 212 5.98 24.47 -5.42
N TYR A 213 5.24 23.41 -5.76
CA TYR A 213 4.14 23.46 -6.72
C TYR A 213 2.75 23.50 -6.08
N GLY A 214 2.67 23.48 -4.75
CA GLY A 214 1.40 23.49 -4.01
C GLY A 214 0.58 22.21 -4.21
N LEU A 215 1.25 21.07 -4.38
CA LEU A 215 0.58 19.78 -4.54
C LEU A 215 0.23 19.18 -3.19
N GLN A 216 -0.89 18.47 -3.15
CA GLN A 216 -1.38 17.82 -1.95
C GLN A 216 -1.60 16.33 -2.19
N THR A 217 -0.92 15.49 -1.40
CA THR A 217 -1.14 14.03 -1.46
C THR A 217 -2.59 13.71 -1.12
N ARG A 218 -3.10 12.60 -1.64
CA ARG A 218 -4.50 12.19 -1.42
C ARG A 218 -4.84 12.10 0.07
N ASN A 219 -3.97 11.48 0.88
CA ASN A 219 -4.24 11.33 2.30
C ASN A 219 -4.22 12.69 3.04
N ALA A 220 -3.40 13.65 2.59
CA ALA A 220 -3.46 15.02 3.12
C ALA A 220 -4.78 15.71 2.74
N TYR A 221 -5.23 15.59 1.49
CA TYR A 221 -6.51 16.12 1.03
C TYR A 221 -7.69 15.52 1.80
N PHE A 222 -7.71 14.19 1.99
CA PHE A 222 -8.78 13.52 2.74
C PHE A 222 -8.80 13.94 4.21
N ARG A 223 -7.64 14.11 4.86
CA ARG A 223 -7.56 14.65 6.23
C ARG A 223 -8.12 16.07 6.31
N GLN A 224 -7.79 16.93 5.34
CA GLN A 224 -8.33 18.29 5.27
C GLN A 224 -9.86 18.26 5.08
N SER A 225 -10.37 17.46 4.14
CA SER A 225 -11.80 17.30 3.91
C SER A 225 -12.54 16.86 5.19
N ALA A 226 -12.04 15.82 5.86
CA ALA A 226 -12.63 15.32 7.09
C ALA A 226 -12.66 16.36 8.23
N ALA A 227 -11.61 17.20 8.34
CA ALA A 227 -11.57 18.28 9.32
C ALA A 227 -12.63 19.36 9.03
N ILE A 228 -12.78 19.77 7.76
CA ILE A 228 -13.80 20.73 7.32
C ILE A 228 -15.20 20.16 7.58
N GLU A 229 -15.44 18.89 7.25
CA GLU A 229 -16.71 18.22 7.52
C GLU A 229 -17.06 18.23 9.01
N ALA A 230 -16.09 17.92 9.89
CA ALA A 230 -16.29 17.92 11.33
C ALA A 230 -16.66 19.32 11.85
N GLU A 231 -15.99 20.36 11.37
CA GLU A 231 -16.29 21.75 11.73
C GLU A 231 -17.71 22.15 11.29
N LEU A 232 -18.09 21.84 10.05
CA LEU A 232 -19.42 22.18 9.53
C LEU A 232 -20.54 21.41 10.24
N ARG A 233 -20.33 20.13 10.57
CA ARG A 233 -21.30 19.32 11.32
C ARG A 233 -21.53 19.88 12.74
N THR A 234 -20.49 20.37 13.41
CA THR A 234 -20.62 20.97 14.76
C THR A 234 -21.27 22.36 14.75
N LYS A 235 -21.04 23.16 13.70
CA LYS A 235 -21.75 24.45 13.53
C LYS A 235 -23.25 24.27 13.27
N SER A 236 -23.63 23.23 12.53
CA SER A 236 -25.03 22.94 12.22
C SER A 236 -25.85 22.49 13.43
N THR A 237 -25.24 21.89 14.45
CA THR A 237 -25.95 21.44 15.67
C THR A 237 -26.11 22.53 16.72
N ALA A 238 -25.38 23.65 16.62
CA ALA A 238 -25.49 24.79 17.54
C ALA A 238 -26.65 25.74 17.21
N HIS A 239 -27.41 25.50 16.14
CA HIS A 239 -28.53 26.34 15.66
C HIS A 239 -29.86 25.56 15.54
N ALA A 240 -29.95 24.37 16.16
CA ALA A 240 -31.15 23.56 16.30
C ALA A 240 -31.51 23.41 17.78
#